data_AF-A0A382Y6G5-F1
#
_entry.id   AF-A0A382Y6G5-F1
#
_cell.length_a   1.000
_cell.length_b   1.000
_cell.length_c   1.000
_cell.angle_alpha   90.00
_cell.angle_beta   90.00
_cell.angle_gamma   90.00
#
_symmetry.space_group_name_H-M   'P 1'
#
loop_
_entity.id
_entity.type
_entity.pdbx_description
1 polymer ?
#
loop_
_entity_poly.entity_id
_entity_poly.type
_entity_poly.pdbx_seq_one_letter_code
_entity_poly.pdbx_strand_id
1 'polypeptide(L)'
;MAQSQPFAIACQGGLNKVASQLELLRTPGIATRLTNFEVSTKGGYRRINGYSQLGDGTRPNSSNPILGLQVYADGVIACSGTNIYFSQDGDSWLQINMASVDSGGDNYSTFTGRSAAARTSQGQADFAIYEGTTDYGELIITDRGTGVKPFY
;
A
#
# COMPACT_ATOMS: atom_id res chain seq x y z
N MET A 1 3.43 42.43 45.18
CA MET A 1 3.18 41.08 44.62
C MET A 1 3.22 41.22 43.10
N ALA A 2 4.17 40.59 42.40
CA ALA A 2 4.21 40.67 40.94
C ALA A 2 3.01 39.91 40.37
N GLN A 3 2.16 40.61 39.62
CA GLN A 3 0.97 40.05 39.00
C GLN A 3 1.42 39.15 37.84
N SER A 4 1.18 37.84 37.94
CA SER A 4 1.43 36.90 36.84
C SER A 4 0.54 37.30 35.66
N GLN A 5 1.15 37.74 34.57
CA GLN A 5 0.43 38.01 33.32
C GLN A 5 0.22 36.68 32.58
N PRO A 6 -1.02 36.31 32.24
CA PRO A 6 -1.26 35.14 31.41
C PRO A 6 -0.70 35.40 30.01
N PHE A 7 0.14 34.50 29.50
CA PHE A 7 0.59 34.52 28.11
C PHE A 7 -0.19 33.47 27.33
N ALA A 8 -0.68 33.84 26.15
CA ALA A 8 -1.34 32.91 25.23
C ALA A 8 -0.31 32.43 24.20
N ILE A 9 -0.12 31.11 24.10
CA ILE A 9 0.56 30.49 22.95
C ILE A 9 -0.50 30.18 21.91
N ALA A 10 -0.49 30.93 20.81
CA ALA A 10 -1.29 30.57 19.64
C ALA A 10 -0.66 29.33 18.98
N CYS A 11 -1.37 28.20 19.02
CA CYS A 11 -1.00 27.03 18.22
C CYS A 11 -1.30 27.35 16.75
N GLN A 12 -0.31 27.93 16.05
CA GLN A 12 -0.41 28.30 14.65
C GLN A 12 0.02 27.14 13.74
N GLY A 13 -0.63 27.03 12.59
CA GLY A 13 -0.34 26.08 11.52
C GLY A 13 -1.38 26.23 10.42
N GLY A 14 -1.17 25.58 9.28
CA GLY A 14 -2.13 25.62 8.17
C GLY A 14 -1.45 25.69 6.82
N LEU A 15 -2.12 25.12 5.82
CA LEU A 15 -1.65 25.20 4.44
C LEU A 15 -2.05 26.55 3.85
N ASN A 16 -1.07 27.44 3.62
CA ASN A 16 -1.28 28.73 2.99
C ASN A 16 -0.99 28.64 1.49
N LYS A 17 -2.06 28.68 0.69
CA LYS A 17 -1.98 28.66 -0.79
C LYS A 17 -2.20 30.03 -1.44
N VAL A 18 -2.54 31.05 -0.65
CA VAL A 18 -3.10 32.31 -1.16
C VAL A 18 -2.16 33.50 -0.96
N ALA A 19 -1.25 33.44 0.01
CA ALA A 19 -0.28 34.51 0.24
C ALA A 19 0.79 34.56 -0.84
N SER A 20 1.21 35.78 -1.18
CA SER A 20 2.35 36.02 -2.07
C SER A 20 3.68 35.70 -1.38
N GLN A 21 4.75 35.48 -2.16
CA GLN A 21 6.08 35.19 -1.60
C GLN A 21 6.61 36.32 -0.69
N LEU A 22 6.25 37.58 -0.98
CA LEU A 22 6.63 38.73 -0.16
C LEU A 22 5.91 38.74 1.20
N GLU A 23 4.65 38.30 1.25
CA GLU A 23 3.91 38.17 2.50
C GLU A 23 4.45 37.02 3.36
N LEU A 24 4.86 35.91 2.71
CA LEU A 24 5.44 34.75 3.39
C LEU A 24 6.77 35.07 4.10
N LEU A 25 7.50 36.11 3.68
CA LEU A 25 8.71 36.57 4.39
C LEU A 25 8.42 37.03 5.82
N ARG A 26 7.21 37.52 6.10
CA ARG A 26 6.81 38.00 7.44
C ARG A 26 6.41 36.89 8.38
N THR A 27 6.11 35.71 7.85
CA THR A 27 5.64 34.53 8.60
C THR A 27 6.46 33.30 8.20
N PRO A 28 7.75 33.26 8.56
CA PRO A 28 8.60 32.10 8.29
C PRO A 28 8.04 30.85 9.00
N GLY A 29 8.08 29.72 8.31
CA GLY A 29 7.61 28.43 8.84
C GLY A 29 6.16 28.07 8.54
N ILE A 30 5.41 28.90 7.80
CA ILE A 30 4.11 28.50 7.23
C ILE A 30 4.32 27.53 6.05
N ALA A 31 3.52 26.47 5.98
CA ALA A 31 3.57 25.50 4.90
C ALA A 31 2.80 26.01 3.69
N THR A 32 3.46 26.03 2.53
CA THR A 32 2.83 26.25 1.21
C THR A 32 2.49 24.95 0.49
N ARG A 33 3.04 23.83 0.97
CA ARG A 33 2.75 22.47 0.53
C ARG A 33 2.89 21.51 1.70
N LEU A 34 1.97 20.54 1.80
CA LEU A 34 2.03 19.44 2.77
C LEU A 34 1.99 18.12 2.02
N THR A 35 2.87 17.18 2.39
CA THR A 35 2.90 15.80 1.88
C THR A 35 3.09 14.87 3.07
N ASN A 36 2.09 14.07 3.45
CA ASN A 36 2.08 13.23 4.67
C ASN A 36 2.25 14.02 5.98
N PHE A 37 1.83 15.30 5.98
CA PHE A 37 1.79 16.15 7.16
C PHE A 37 0.41 16.79 7.27
N GLU A 38 -0.01 17.01 8.51
CA GLU A 38 -1.23 17.75 8.87
C GLU A 38 -0.89 18.80 9.94
N VAL A 39 -1.82 19.74 10.14
CA VAL A 39 -1.67 20.74 11.20
C VAL A 39 -1.70 20.02 12.56
N SER A 40 -0.76 20.37 13.43
CA SER A 40 -0.70 19.82 14.79
C SER A 40 -1.56 20.64 15.75
N THR A 41 -2.31 19.98 16.63
CA THR A 41 -3.04 20.63 17.73
C THR A 41 -2.12 21.27 18.78
N LYS A 42 -0.83 20.94 18.74
CA LYS A 42 0.23 21.51 19.61
C LYS A 42 1.01 22.65 18.93
N GLY A 43 0.54 23.12 17.77
CA GLY A 43 1.23 24.09 16.92
C GLY A 43 2.16 23.43 15.89
N GLY A 44 2.35 24.11 14.75
CA GLY A 44 3.13 23.63 13.62
C GLY A 44 2.44 22.51 12.85
N TYR A 45 3.25 21.55 12.40
CA TYR A 45 2.80 20.40 11.60
C TYR A 45 3.23 19.10 12.28
N ARG A 46 2.38 18.09 12.23
CA ARG A 46 2.72 16.72 12.60
C ARG A 46 2.71 15.86 11.35
N ARG A 47 3.48 14.77 11.35
CA ARG A 47 3.27 13.73 10.34
C ARG A 47 1.87 13.18 10.54
N ILE A 48 1.13 13.05 9.44
CA ILE A 48 -0.04 12.17 9.43
C ILE A 48 0.48 10.78 9.80
N ASN A 49 -0.32 9.95 10.49
CA ASN A 49 0.01 8.53 10.64
C ASN A 49 0.20 7.95 9.24
N GLY A 50 1.44 7.97 8.78
CA GLY A 50 1.83 7.61 7.44
C GLY A 50 1.90 6.10 7.35
N TYR A 51 1.88 5.61 6.12
CA TYR A 51 2.28 4.25 5.82
C TYR A 51 3.79 4.13 6.05
N SER A 52 4.19 3.16 6.88
CA SER A 52 5.54 2.61 6.82
C SER A 52 5.61 1.64 5.66
N GLN A 53 6.75 1.60 4.99
CA GLN A 53 7.00 0.56 4.01
C GLN A 53 6.92 -0.80 4.69
N LEU A 54 6.26 -1.76 4.03
CA LEU A 54 6.33 -3.17 4.40
C LEU A 54 7.64 -3.73 3.82
N GLY A 55 8.47 -4.32 4.67
CA GLY A 55 9.79 -4.82 4.30
C GLY A 55 10.82 -3.75 3.93
N ASP A 56 11.87 -4.18 3.25
CA ASP A 56 13.08 -3.47 2.85
C ASP A 56 12.91 -2.70 1.54
N GLY A 57 11.78 -2.90 0.85
CA GLY A 57 11.44 -2.23 -0.40
C GLY A 57 11.67 -3.10 -1.63
N THR A 58 12.02 -4.36 -1.43
CA THR A 58 12.04 -5.38 -2.48
C THR A 58 10.67 -5.46 -3.13
N ARG A 59 10.66 -5.32 -4.46
CA ARG A 59 9.44 -5.34 -5.27
C ARG A 59 9.22 -6.74 -5.82
N PRO A 60 7.97 -7.26 -5.83
CA PRO A 60 7.67 -8.62 -6.29
C PRO A 60 8.04 -8.88 -7.75
N ASN A 61 8.03 -7.83 -8.58
CA ASN A 61 8.24 -7.94 -10.01
C ASN A 61 9.06 -6.75 -10.55
N SER A 62 10.25 -6.56 -9.95
CA SER A 62 11.21 -5.52 -10.38
C SER A 62 10.55 -4.14 -10.49
N SER A 63 10.66 -3.47 -11.64
CA SER A 63 10.10 -2.15 -11.89
C SER A 63 8.62 -2.13 -12.30
N ASN A 64 7.99 -3.29 -12.50
CA ASN A 64 6.59 -3.35 -12.93
C ASN A 64 5.67 -2.68 -11.90
N PRO A 65 4.62 -1.97 -12.35
CA PRO A 65 3.67 -1.35 -11.46
C PRO A 65 2.93 -2.40 -10.61
N ILE A 66 2.55 -2.00 -9.40
CA ILE A 66 1.59 -2.74 -8.60
C ILE A 66 0.20 -2.39 -9.10
N LEU A 67 -0.53 -3.40 -9.57
CA LEU A 67 -1.86 -3.29 -10.16
C LEU A 67 -2.98 -3.47 -9.14
N GLY A 68 -2.64 -4.01 -7.96
CA GLY A 68 -3.53 -4.14 -6.82
C GLY A 68 -2.82 -4.81 -5.65
N LEU A 69 -3.30 -4.54 -4.44
CA LEU A 69 -2.77 -5.04 -3.19
C LEU A 69 -3.93 -5.47 -2.29
N GLN A 70 -3.82 -6.64 -1.66
CA GLN A 70 -4.84 -7.15 -0.75
C GLN A 70 -4.18 -7.86 0.44
N VAL A 71 -4.61 -7.54 1.65
CA VAL A 71 -4.20 -8.28 2.86
C VAL A 71 -4.92 -9.63 2.87
N TYR A 72 -4.17 -10.71 3.10
CA TYR A 72 -4.67 -12.08 3.09
C TYR A 72 -3.74 -12.99 3.89
N ALA A 73 -4.29 -13.90 4.71
CA ALA A 73 -3.54 -14.92 5.47
C ALA A 73 -2.26 -14.39 6.15
N ASP A 74 -2.39 -13.35 6.97
CA ASP A 74 -1.31 -12.66 7.70
C ASP A 74 -0.21 -12.01 6.84
N GLY A 75 -0.40 -11.98 5.53
CA GLY A 75 0.49 -11.32 4.59
C GLY A 75 -0.25 -10.41 3.63
N VAL A 76 0.39 -10.18 2.50
CA VAL A 76 -0.12 -9.35 1.44
C VAL A 76 0.03 -10.06 0.09
N ILE A 77 -1.03 -9.98 -0.70
CA ILE A 77 -1.04 -10.39 -2.10
C ILE A 77 -0.88 -9.15 -2.96
N ALA A 78 0.09 -9.19 -3.87
CA ALA A 78 0.37 -8.14 -4.84
C ALA A 78 0.19 -8.66 -6.26
N CYS A 79 -0.62 -7.95 -7.04
CA CYS A 79 -0.71 -8.14 -8.49
C CYS A 79 0.30 -7.23 -9.18
N SER A 80 1.22 -7.77 -9.98
CA SER A 80 2.21 -6.97 -10.69
C SER A 80 2.64 -7.59 -12.02
N GLY A 81 2.61 -6.77 -13.07
CA GLY A 81 2.76 -7.25 -14.44
C GLY A 81 1.65 -8.24 -14.78
N THR A 82 2.01 -9.46 -15.17
CA THR A 82 1.07 -10.55 -15.48
C THR A 82 0.98 -11.60 -14.38
N ASN A 83 1.55 -11.33 -13.19
CA ASN A 83 1.74 -12.32 -12.13
C ASN A 83 1.16 -11.85 -10.80
N ILE A 84 0.98 -12.81 -9.90
CA ILE A 84 0.45 -12.62 -8.56
C ILE A 84 1.47 -13.14 -7.57
N TYR A 85 1.75 -12.36 -6.54
CA TYR A 85 2.77 -12.65 -5.55
C TYR A 85 2.20 -12.55 -4.15
N PHE A 86 2.67 -13.42 -3.25
CA PHE A 86 2.39 -13.38 -1.82
C PHE A 86 3.65 -13.06 -1.05
N SER A 87 3.53 -12.26 0.01
CA SER A 87 4.60 -11.99 0.95
C SER A 87 4.04 -11.77 2.35
N GLN A 88 4.70 -12.33 3.36
CA GLN A 88 4.36 -12.06 4.77
C GLN A 88 5.11 -10.85 5.33
N ASP A 89 6.27 -10.52 4.76
CA ASP A 89 7.22 -9.56 5.32
C ASP A 89 7.45 -8.32 4.43
N GLY A 90 7.15 -8.41 3.13
CA GLY A 90 7.47 -7.40 2.12
C GLY A 90 8.87 -7.52 1.52
N ASP A 91 9.68 -8.47 2.01
CA ASP A 91 11.07 -8.71 1.57
C ASP A 91 11.11 -9.86 0.56
N SER A 92 10.44 -10.95 0.90
CA SER A 92 10.41 -12.18 0.11
C SER A 92 9.05 -12.34 -0.56
N TRP A 93 9.05 -12.48 -1.88
CA TRP A 93 7.84 -12.58 -2.68
C TRP A 93 7.77 -13.95 -3.38
N LEU A 94 6.79 -14.76 -3.01
CA LEU A 94 6.48 -16.03 -3.67
C LEU A 94 5.47 -15.78 -4.79
N GLN A 95 5.80 -16.18 -6.01
CA GLN A 95 4.82 -16.18 -7.09
C GLN A 95 3.80 -17.30 -6.86
N ILE A 96 2.50 -16.96 -6.91
CA ILE A 96 1.42 -17.90 -6.58
C ILE A 96 0.53 -18.28 -7.78
N ASN A 97 0.57 -17.53 -8.87
CA ASN A 97 -0.21 -17.86 -10.08
C ASN A 97 0.47 -18.94 -10.92
N MET A 98 0.58 -20.16 -10.38
CA MET A 98 1.20 -21.30 -11.06
C MET A 98 0.16 -22.07 -11.88
N ALA A 99 0.54 -22.54 -13.07
CA ALA A 99 -0.35 -23.28 -13.95
C ALA A 99 -0.34 -24.79 -13.64
N SER A 100 -1.52 -25.41 -13.59
CA SER A 100 -1.74 -26.84 -13.31
C SER A 100 -1.40 -27.28 -11.89
N VAL A 101 -1.94 -28.44 -11.48
CA VAL A 101 -1.63 -29.14 -10.22
C VAL A 101 -0.92 -30.46 -10.54
N ASP A 102 -0.03 -30.95 -9.67
CA ASP A 102 0.57 -32.27 -9.84
C ASP A 102 -0.49 -33.35 -9.63
N SER A 103 -0.40 -34.46 -10.36
CA SER A 103 -1.28 -35.60 -10.11
C SER A 103 -1.18 -36.18 -8.69
N GLY A 104 -0.02 -36.05 -8.04
CA GLY A 104 0.23 -36.48 -6.66
C GLY A 104 0.07 -35.36 -5.61
N GLY A 105 -0.39 -34.18 -6.03
CA GLY A 105 -0.41 -32.97 -5.19
C GLY A 105 0.91 -32.21 -5.18
N ASP A 106 0.85 -30.96 -4.74
CA ASP A 106 1.97 -30.04 -4.83
C ASP A 106 2.81 -30.05 -3.56
N ASN A 107 4.13 -30.09 -3.75
CA ASN A 107 5.10 -29.70 -2.73
C ASN A 107 5.82 -28.43 -3.21
N TYR A 108 6.66 -27.83 -2.36
CA TYR A 108 7.33 -26.58 -2.70
C TYR A 108 8.13 -26.63 -4.02
N SER A 109 8.83 -27.74 -4.28
CA SER A 109 9.65 -27.90 -5.49
C SER A 109 8.77 -28.04 -6.74
N THR A 110 7.74 -28.88 -6.69
CA THR A 110 6.83 -29.07 -7.84
C THR A 110 5.97 -27.84 -8.10
N PHE A 111 5.62 -27.09 -7.05
CA PHE A 111 4.92 -25.82 -7.16
C PHE A 111 5.78 -24.73 -7.82
N THR A 112 6.97 -24.46 -7.27
CA THR A 112 7.85 -23.39 -7.75
C THR A 112 8.52 -23.70 -9.10
N GLY A 113 8.64 -24.97 -9.47
CA GLY A 113 9.18 -25.39 -10.76
C GLY A 113 8.22 -25.23 -11.94
N ARG A 114 6.96 -24.83 -11.71
CA ARG A 114 5.96 -24.72 -12.77
C ARG A 114 6.04 -23.42 -13.55
N SER A 115 5.37 -23.43 -14.70
CA SER A 115 5.12 -22.22 -15.46
C SER A 115 4.01 -21.39 -14.83
N ALA A 116 4.10 -20.07 -14.99
CA ALA A 116 3.07 -19.15 -14.55
C ALA A 116 1.77 -19.30 -15.38
N ALA A 117 0.62 -19.30 -14.73
CA ALA A 117 -0.67 -19.00 -15.33
C ALA A 117 -0.76 -17.48 -15.56
N ALA A 118 -0.07 -17.00 -16.59
CA ALA A 118 0.09 -15.57 -16.85
C ALA A 118 -1.25 -14.88 -17.12
N ARG A 119 -1.47 -13.76 -16.44
CA ARG A 119 -2.62 -12.86 -16.57
C ARG A 119 -2.32 -11.77 -17.60
N THR A 120 -2.24 -12.16 -18.87
CA THR A 120 -1.94 -11.22 -19.98
C THR A 120 -3.03 -10.14 -20.08
N SER A 121 -2.63 -8.90 -20.34
CA SER A 121 -3.52 -7.72 -20.40
C SER A 121 -4.22 -7.37 -19.08
N GLN A 122 -3.65 -7.76 -17.94
CA GLN A 122 -4.12 -7.31 -16.65
C GLN A 122 -3.96 -5.78 -16.49
N GLY A 123 -5.04 -5.13 -16.08
CA GLY A 123 -5.09 -3.75 -15.62
C GLY A 123 -5.24 -3.72 -14.10
N GLN A 124 -6.15 -2.88 -13.59
CA GLN A 124 -6.37 -2.76 -12.15
C GLN A 124 -7.03 -4.02 -11.59
N ALA A 125 -6.38 -4.66 -10.62
CA ALA A 125 -6.92 -5.86 -9.96
C ALA A 125 -8.06 -5.49 -9.00
N ASP A 126 -9.05 -6.38 -8.93
CA ASP A 126 -10.18 -6.31 -7.99
C ASP A 126 -10.19 -7.59 -7.14
N PHE A 127 -10.60 -7.47 -5.88
CA PHE A 127 -10.43 -8.49 -4.85
C PHE A 127 -11.73 -8.73 -4.10
N ALA A 128 -12.09 -9.99 -3.92
CA ALA A 128 -13.21 -10.39 -3.08
C ALA A 128 -12.79 -11.56 -2.18
N ILE A 129 -12.94 -11.39 -0.87
CA ILE A 129 -12.71 -12.46 0.12
C ILE A 129 -14.03 -13.15 0.40
N TYR A 130 -14.02 -14.47 0.34
CA TYR A 130 -15.12 -15.32 0.74
C TYR A 130 -14.72 -16.09 2.00
N GLU A 131 -15.40 -15.80 3.10
CA GLU A 131 -15.24 -16.47 4.41
C GLU A 131 -15.96 -17.83 4.34
N GLY A 132 -15.36 -18.80 3.63
CA GLY A 132 -15.85 -20.16 3.49
C GLY A 132 -15.51 -21.04 4.70
N THR A 133 -15.38 -22.35 4.46
CA THR A 133 -14.94 -23.32 5.49
C THR A 133 -13.43 -23.52 5.52
N THR A 134 -12.66 -22.75 4.77
CA THR A 134 -11.19 -22.79 4.72
C THR A 134 -10.58 -21.95 5.84
N ASP A 135 -9.41 -22.34 6.32
CA ASP A 135 -8.76 -21.72 7.50
C ASP A 135 -8.49 -20.20 7.35
N TYR A 136 -8.37 -19.70 6.12
CA TYR A 136 -8.10 -18.29 5.81
C TYR A 136 -9.06 -17.69 4.77
N GLY A 137 -10.23 -18.33 4.57
CA GLY A 137 -11.14 -17.96 3.50
C GLY A 137 -10.60 -18.29 2.11
N GLU A 138 -11.28 -17.81 1.09
CA GLU A 138 -10.86 -17.89 -0.32
C GLU A 138 -10.77 -16.47 -0.87
N LEU A 139 -9.69 -16.16 -1.61
CA LEU A 139 -9.52 -14.86 -2.25
C LEU A 139 -9.71 -14.97 -3.75
N ILE A 140 -10.77 -14.34 -4.25
CA ILE A 140 -11.03 -14.22 -5.67
C ILE A 140 -10.38 -12.93 -6.18
N ILE A 141 -9.50 -13.07 -7.17
CA ILE A 141 -8.79 -11.95 -7.80
C ILE A 141 -9.23 -11.85 -9.25
N THR A 142 -9.82 -10.72 -9.61
CA THR A 142 -10.25 -10.42 -10.98
C THR A 142 -9.54 -9.18 -11.52
N ASP A 143 -9.78 -8.85 -12.78
CA ASP A 143 -9.35 -7.60 -13.38
C ASP A 143 -10.59 -6.76 -13.67
N ARG A 144 -10.51 -5.44 -13.42
CA ARG A 144 -11.63 -4.52 -13.64
C ARG A 144 -12.12 -4.52 -15.09
N GLY A 145 -11.24 -4.80 -16.05
CA GLY A 145 -11.54 -4.84 -17.47
C GLY A 145 -12.09 -6.18 -17.98
N THR A 146 -12.25 -7.20 -17.12
CA THR A 146 -12.72 -8.56 -17.48
C THR A 146 -11.90 -9.32 -18.53
N GLY A 147 -10.87 -8.71 -19.11
CA GLY A 147 -10.03 -9.30 -20.16
C GLY A 147 -9.13 -10.44 -19.68
N VAL A 148 -9.15 -10.72 -18.38
CA VAL A 148 -8.29 -11.70 -17.72
C VAL A 148 -9.12 -12.69 -16.94
N LYS A 149 -8.71 -13.97 -16.99
CA LYS A 149 -9.33 -15.03 -16.21
C LYS A 149 -9.24 -14.73 -14.70
N PRO A 150 -10.30 -15.01 -13.93
CA PRO A 150 -10.24 -14.98 -12.47
C PRO A 150 -9.14 -15.92 -11.93
N PHE A 151 -8.55 -15.53 -10.81
CA PHE A 151 -7.69 -16.39 -9.99
C PHE A 151 -8.40 -16.63 -8.65
N TYR A 152 -8.38 -17.87 -8.16
CA TYR A 152 -9.05 -18.32 -6.94
C TYR A 152 -8.06 -19.10 -6.06
#